data_AF-A0A7X6PA76-F1
#
_entry.id   AF-A0A7X6PA76-F1
#
_cell.length_a   1.000
_cell.length_b   1.000
_cell.length_c   1.000
_cell.angle_alpha   90.00
_cell.angle_beta   90.00
_cell.angle_gamma   90.00
#
_symmetry.space_group_name_H-M   'P 1'
#
loop_
_entity.id
_entity.type
_entity.pdbx_description
1 polymer ?
#
loop_
_entity_poly.entity_id
_entity_poly.type
_entity_poly.pdbx_seq_one_letter_code
_entity_poly.pdbx_strand_id
1 'polypeptide(L)'
;FGNLLLNALDQSFAEMEKIMPQAMQNGNITQMKPVLKSLLPASWTVSQILALCAGHLVFLHLGGAHSELRDFKLPAYYNLFIIAVLPLYFFPQLHSVFINVLLALCVLPMVDGIGVIINLITKRKPNILINILVTILVLLNLPIMALIGFADIWLDFRKLNIKGNLL
;
A
#
# COMPACT_ATOMS: atom_id res chain seq x y z
N PHE A 1 -9.54 -19.20 9.28
CA PHE A 1 -9.31 -18.52 7.99
C PHE A 1 -8.00 -18.90 7.30
N GLY A 2 -6.86 -18.97 8.02
CA GLY A 2 -5.56 -19.33 7.41
C GLY A 2 -5.53 -20.66 6.64
N ASN A 3 -6.05 -21.76 7.22
CA ASN A 3 -6.12 -23.06 6.54
C ASN A 3 -6.97 -23.05 5.27
N LEU A 4 -8.02 -22.22 5.23
CA LEU A 4 -8.94 -22.14 4.09
C LEU A 4 -8.27 -21.41 2.91
N LEU A 5 -7.50 -20.34 3.20
CA LEU A 5 -6.69 -19.63 2.21
C LEU A 5 -5.53 -20.48 1.69
N LEU A 6 -4.88 -21.26 2.56
CA LEU A 6 -3.82 -22.19 2.16
C LEU A 6 -4.37 -23.28 1.22
N ASN A 7 -5.52 -23.85 1.55
CA ASN A 7 -6.19 -24.84 0.71
C ASN A 7 -6.63 -24.25 -0.64
N ALA A 8 -7.18 -23.03 -0.65
CA ALA A 8 -7.54 -22.34 -1.89
C ALA A 8 -6.31 -22.06 -2.76
N LEU A 9 -5.19 -21.62 -2.16
CA LEU A 9 -3.94 -21.41 -2.88
C LEU A 9 -3.40 -22.72 -3.46
N ASP A 10 -3.40 -23.80 -2.69
CA ASP A 10 -2.96 -25.12 -3.17
C ASP A 10 -3.86 -25.65 -4.31
N GLN A 11 -5.17 -25.42 -4.24
CA GLN A 11 -6.09 -25.72 -5.35
C GLN A 11 -5.78 -24.87 -6.60
N SER A 12 -5.50 -23.58 -6.42
CA SER A 12 -5.14 -22.66 -7.52
C SER A 12 -3.89 -23.14 -8.26
N PHE A 13 -2.86 -23.58 -7.51
CA PHE A 13 -1.64 -24.14 -8.10
C PHE A 13 -1.91 -25.47 -8.82
N ALA A 14 -2.74 -26.34 -8.24
CA ALA A 14 -3.11 -27.61 -8.87
C ALA A 14 -3.92 -27.40 -10.17
N GLU A 15 -4.73 -26.35 -10.24
CA GLU A 15 -5.48 -25.99 -11.44
C GLU A 15 -4.58 -25.34 -12.50
N MET A 16 -3.65 -24.48 -12.08
CA MET A 16 -2.65 -23.88 -12.95
C MET A 16 -1.70 -24.93 -13.56
N GLU A 17 -1.37 -25.98 -12.81
CA GLU A 17 -0.60 -27.13 -13.30
C GLU A 17 -1.35 -27.90 -14.41
N LYS A 18 -2.67 -28.03 -14.29
CA LYS A 18 -3.51 -28.67 -15.32
C LYS A 18 -3.61 -27.82 -16.60
N ILE A 19 -3.71 -26.51 -16.46
CA ILE A 19 -3.94 -25.58 -17.59
C ILE A 19 -2.61 -25.22 -18.28
N MET A 20 -1.51 -25.14 -17.53
CA MET A 20 -0.23 -24.65 -18.06
C MET A 20 0.98 -25.42 -17.49
N PRO A 21 1.14 -26.72 -17.81
CA PRO A 21 2.20 -27.57 -17.26
C PRO A 21 3.62 -27.08 -17.64
N GLN A 22 3.77 -26.44 -18.80
CA GLN A 22 5.04 -25.87 -19.26
C GLN A 22 5.52 -24.70 -18.39
N ALA A 23 4.60 -23.92 -17.80
CA ALA A 23 4.94 -22.82 -16.90
C ALA A 23 5.38 -23.32 -15.51
N MET A 24 4.88 -24.48 -15.07
CA MET A 24 5.31 -25.15 -13.84
C MET A 24 6.68 -25.84 -13.99
N GLN A 25 7.05 -26.26 -15.21
CA GLN A 25 8.38 -26.80 -15.51
C GLN A 25 9.48 -25.73 -15.46
N ASN A 26 9.12 -24.46 -15.70
CA ASN A 26 9.99 -23.34 -15.36
C ASN A 26 10.05 -23.22 -13.83
N GLY A 27 11.12 -23.76 -13.23
CA GLY A 27 11.30 -23.87 -11.76
C GLY A 27 11.04 -22.60 -10.94
N ASN A 28 10.95 -21.44 -11.58
CA ASN A 28 10.51 -20.17 -10.99
C ASN A 28 9.12 -20.25 -10.33
N ILE A 29 8.13 -20.91 -10.95
CA ILE A 29 6.77 -20.97 -10.36
C ILE A 29 6.74 -21.85 -9.11
N THR A 30 7.47 -22.96 -9.14
CA THR A 30 7.64 -23.87 -7.99
C THR A 30 8.37 -23.18 -6.84
N GLN A 31 9.35 -22.32 -7.14
CA GLN A 31 10.05 -21.51 -6.14
C GLN A 31 9.20 -20.36 -5.58
N MET A 32 8.22 -19.86 -6.33
CA MET A 32 7.36 -18.76 -5.90
C MET A 32 6.24 -19.21 -4.94
N LYS A 33 5.83 -20.48 -5.00
CA LYS A 33 4.81 -21.07 -4.13
C LYS A 33 5.06 -20.86 -2.61
N PRO A 34 6.24 -21.16 -2.04
CA PRO A 34 6.50 -20.92 -0.62
C PRO A 34 6.50 -19.43 -0.25
N VAL A 35 6.93 -18.55 -1.16
CA VAL A 35 6.91 -17.09 -0.95
C VAL A 35 5.46 -16.59 -0.86
N LEU A 36 4.61 -17.01 -1.79
CA LEU A 36 3.18 -16.67 -1.79
C LEU A 36 2.47 -17.18 -0.53
N LYS A 37 2.79 -18.40 -0.08
CA LYS A 37 2.27 -18.94 1.20
C LYS A 37 2.67 -18.07 2.39
N SER A 38 3.90 -17.57 2.41
CA SER A 38 4.38 -16.67 3.47
C SER A 38 3.66 -15.31 3.45
N LEU A 39 3.26 -14.80 2.28
CA LEU A 39 2.64 -13.47 2.11
C LEU A 39 1.09 -13.47 2.20
N LEU A 40 0.47 -14.65 2.27
CA LEU A 40 -0.99 -14.79 2.41
C LEU A 40 -1.60 -13.93 3.53
N PRO A 41 -1.02 -13.89 4.76
CA PRO A 41 -1.55 -13.05 5.83
C PRO A 41 -1.58 -11.56 5.49
N ALA A 42 -0.51 -11.06 4.85
CA ALA A 42 -0.44 -9.68 4.38
C ALA A 42 -1.47 -9.42 3.29
N SER A 43 -1.60 -10.30 2.29
CA SER A 43 -2.56 -10.13 1.19
C SER A 43 -3.99 -9.91 1.72
N TRP A 44 -4.41 -10.71 2.70
CA TRP A 44 -5.71 -10.53 3.35
C TRP A 44 -5.77 -9.22 4.13
N THR A 45 -4.80 -8.95 5.01
CA THR A 45 -4.81 -7.76 5.89
C THR A 45 -4.78 -6.45 5.09
N VAL A 46 -3.94 -6.39 4.06
CA VAL A 46 -3.83 -5.25 3.14
C VAL A 46 -5.18 -4.97 2.48
N SER A 47 -5.87 -6.01 2.00
CA SER A 47 -7.20 -5.86 1.39
C SER A 47 -8.23 -5.28 2.36
N GLN A 48 -8.20 -5.73 3.63
CA GLN A 48 -9.12 -5.24 4.66
C GLN A 48 -8.84 -3.78 5.02
N ILE A 49 -7.57 -3.40 5.18
CA ILE A 49 -7.18 -2.01 5.46
C ILE A 49 -7.62 -1.10 4.31
N LEU A 50 -7.35 -1.49 3.06
CA LEU A 50 -7.78 -0.73 1.88
C LEU A 50 -9.31 -0.60 1.81
N ALA A 51 -10.05 -1.67 2.07
CA ALA A 51 -11.50 -1.65 2.09
C ALA A 51 -12.04 -0.71 3.19
N LEU A 52 -11.42 -0.70 4.37
CA LEU A 52 -11.78 0.21 5.46
C LEU A 52 -11.45 1.66 5.09
N CYS A 53 -10.30 1.94 4.48
CA CYS A 53 -9.96 3.28 4.00
C CYS A 53 -10.95 3.77 2.94
N ALA A 54 -11.26 2.93 1.94
CA ALA A 54 -12.24 3.27 0.92
C ALA A 54 -13.63 3.49 1.52
N GLY A 55 -14.07 2.59 2.40
CA GLY A 55 -15.34 2.70 3.12
C GLY A 55 -15.44 3.97 3.95
N HIS A 56 -14.35 4.35 4.64
CA HIS A 56 -14.28 5.60 5.40
C HIS A 56 -14.45 6.83 4.50
N LEU A 57 -13.74 6.89 3.37
CA LEU A 57 -13.83 8.01 2.42
C LEU A 57 -15.23 8.11 1.80
N VAL A 58 -15.81 6.98 1.39
CA VAL A 58 -17.17 6.93 0.85
C VAL A 58 -18.18 7.38 1.90
N PHE A 59 -18.04 6.91 3.14
CA PHE A 59 -18.92 7.29 4.24
C PHE A 59 -18.87 8.79 4.52
N LEU A 60 -17.68 9.39 4.57
CA LEU A 60 -17.53 10.84 4.76
C LEU A 60 -18.15 11.63 3.60
N HIS A 61 -17.93 11.19 2.37
CA HIS A 61 -18.51 11.81 1.18
C HIS A 61 -20.05 11.78 1.21
N LEU A 62 -20.64 10.63 1.54
CA LEU A 62 -22.10 10.47 1.67
C LEU A 62 -22.67 11.24 2.87
N GLY A 63 -21.88 11.42 3.94
CA GLY A 63 -22.27 12.19 5.13
C GLY A 63 -22.27 13.71 4.94
N GLY A 64 -21.99 14.21 3.73
CA GLY A 64 -21.97 15.65 3.43
C GLY A 64 -20.71 16.38 3.92
N ALA A 65 -19.76 15.67 4.54
CA ALA A 65 -18.44 16.19 4.78
C ALA A 65 -17.63 16.13 3.48
N HIS A 66 -17.15 17.28 2.99
CA HIS A 66 -16.19 17.32 1.89
C HIS A 66 -14.82 16.82 2.37
N SER A 67 -14.72 15.53 2.68
CA SER A 67 -13.43 14.89 2.96
C SER A 67 -12.89 14.32 1.66
N GLU A 68 -11.84 14.95 1.14
CA GLU A 68 -11.10 14.44 0.01
C GLU A 68 -9.96 13.53 0.52
N LEU A 69 -9.46 12.62 -0.33
CA LEU A 69 -8.24 11.86 -0.02
C LEU A 69 -7.05 12.78 0.33
N ARG A 70 -7.10 14.01 -0.20
CA ARG A 70 -6.17 15.10 0.08
C ARG A 70 -6.11 15.54 1.54
N ASP A 71 -7.16 15.31 2.32
CA ASP A 71 -7.26 15.73 3.71
C ASP A 71 -7.05 14.56 4.68
N PHE A 72 -7.03 13.33 4.17
CA PHE A 72 -6.74 12.13 4.96
C PHE A 72 -5.34 12.24 5.55
N LYS A 73 -5.21 12.31 6.87
CA LYS A 73 -3.92 12.45 7.55
C LYS A 73 -3.82 11.48 8.71
N LEU A 74 -2.68 10.80 8.80
CA LEU A 74 -2.39 9.90 9.90
C LEU A 74 -1.74 10.64 11.07
N PRO A 75 -1.99 10.19 12.31
CA PRO A 75 -1.36 10.78 13.47
C PRO A 75 0.14 10.43 13.54
N ALA A 76 0.95 11.36 14.06
CA ALA A 76 2.42 11.24 14.11
C ALA A 76 2.93 9.97 14.81
N TYR A 77 2.19 9.48 15.81
CA TYR A 77 2.53 8.26 16.54
C TYR A 77 2.38 6.98 15.69
N TYR A 78 1.69 7.04 14.54
CA TYR A 78 1.53 5.88 13.66
C TYR A 78 2.88 5.34 13.17
N ASN A 79 3.80 6.23 12.80
CA ASN A 79 5.14 5.87 12.34
C ASN A 79 5.95 5.10 13.41
N LEU A 80 5.63 5.27 14.69
CA LEU A 80 6.29 4.52 15.76
C LEU A 80 6.02 3.02 15.66
N PHE A 81 4.85 2.61 15.17
CA PHE A 81 4.55 1.20 14.94
C PHE A 81 5.43 0.60 13.83
N ILE A 82 5.70 1.36 12.76
CA ILE A 82 6.59 0.91 11.68
C ILE A 82 8.02 0.75 12.20
N ILE A 83 8.50 1.72 12.98
CA ILE A 83 9.84 1.68 13.57
C ILE A 83 9.97 0.51 14.55
N ALA A 84 8.94 0.25 15.36
CA ALA A 84 8.92 -0.84 16.33
C ALA A 84 9.03 -2.24 15.68
N VAL A 85 8.65 -2.36 14.41
CA VAL A 85 8.70 -3.63 13.67
C VAL A 85 10.07 -3.85 13.02
N LEU A 86 10.86 -2.80 12.76
CA LEU A 86 12.19 -2.91 12.13
C LEU A 86 13.15 -3.88 12.83
N PRO A 87 13.25 -3.94 14.18
CA PRO A 87 14.14 -4.87 14.85
C PRO A 87 13.86 -6.35 14.54
N LEU A 88 12.62 -6.71 14.19
CA LEU A 88 12.27 -8.09 13.85
C LEU A 88 13.04 -8.58 12.60
N TYR A 89 13.52 -7.68 11.76
CA TYR A 89 14.38 -8.01 10.61
C TYR A 89 15.70 -8.69 11.03
N PHE A 90 16.22 -8.43 12.23
CA PHE A 90 17.47 -9.05 12.67
C PHE A 90 17.32 -10.51 13.10
N PHE A 91 16.08 -11.02 13.22
CA PHE A 91 15.79 -12.39 13.65
C PHE A 91 15.26 -13.22 12.47
N PRO A 92 16.06 -14.14 11.90
CA PRO A 92 15.66 -14.93 10.72
C PRO A 92 14.35 -15.70 10.91
N GLN A 93 14.10 -16.19 12.12
CA GLN A 93 12.90 -16.93 12.49
C GLN A 93 11.62 -16.07 12.41
N LEU A 94 11.75 -14.73 12.51
CA LEU A 94 10.65 -13.78 12.50
C LEU A 94 10.52 -13.03 11.17
N HIS A 95 11.32 -13.34 10.16
CA HIS A 95 11.30 -12.63 8.87
C HIS A 95 9.93 -12.65 8.18
N SER A 96 9.23 -13.78 8.23
CA SER A 96 7.88 -13.86 7.68
C SER A 96 6.92 -12.93 8.42
N VAL A 97 6.98 -12.90 9.75
CA VAL A 97 6.16 -12.00 10.57
C VAL A 97 6.50 -10.55 10.28
N PHE A 98 7.80 -10.22 10.24
CA PHE A 98 8.30 -8.89 9.89
C PHE A 98 7.73 -8.40 8.56
N ILE A 99 7.88 -9.19 7.49
CA ILE A 99 7.40 -8.80 6.16
C ILE A 99 5.88 -8.59 6.15
N ASN A 100 5.13 -9.50 6.76
CA ASN A 100 3.67 -9.40 6.75
C ASN A 100 3.16 -8.19 7.52
N VAL A 101 3.72 -7.93 8.70
CA VAL A 101 3.34 -6.79 9.54
C VAL A 101 3.77 -5.49 8.88
N LEU A 102 4.99 -5.43 8.32
CA LEU A 102 5.48 -4.24 7.62
C LEU A 102 4.59 -3.90 6.42
N LEU A 103 4.25 -4.90 5.59
CA LEU A 103 3.35 -4.70 4.45
C LEU A 103 1.99 -4.16 4.89
N ALA A 104 1.40 -4.72 5.94
CA ALA A 104 0.12 -4.25 6.46
C ALA A 104 0.21 -2.81 6.99
N LEU A 105 1.25 -2.48 7.76
CA LEU A 105 1.45 -1.14 8.32
C LEU A 105 1.75 -0.10 7.25
N CYS A 106 2.42 -0.46 6.16
CA CYS A 106 2.76 0.46 5.07
C CYS A 106 1.57 0.85 4.18
N VAL A 107 0.43 0.16 4.27
CA VAL A 107 -0.77 0.49 3.47
C VAL A 107 -1.30 1.88 3.83
N LEU A 108 -1.40 2.22 5.11
CA LEU A 108 -1.93 3.50 5.54
C LEU A 108 -1.03 4.68 5.10
N PRO A 109 0.30 4.66 5.33
CA PRO A 109 1.21 5.64 4.75
C PRO A 109 1.14 5.68 3.23
N MET A 110 0.92 4.55 2.54
CA MET A 110 0.74 4.56 1.09
C MET A 110 -0.47 5.39 0.67
N VAL A 111 -1.62 5.19 1.33
CA VAL A 111 -2.85 5.96 1.08
C VAL A 111 -2.62 7.45 1.38
N ASP A 112 -1.93 7.76 2.49
CA ASP A 112 -1.58 9.13 2.88
C ASP A 112 -0.65 9.80 1.85
N GLY A 113 0.33 9.07 1.34
CA GLY A 113 1.23 9.55 0.29
C GLY A 113 0.51 9.84 -1.03
N ILE A 114 -0.48 9.01 -1.41
CA ILE A 114 -1.35 9.31 -2.56
C ILE A 114 -2.11 10.62 -2.30
N GLY A 115 -2.65 10.82 -1.10
CA GLY A 115 -3.30 12.07 -0.69
C GLY A 115 -2.39 13.30 -0.84
N VAL A 116 -1.11 13.19 -0.47
CA VAL A 116 -0.10 14.25 -0.65
C VAL A 116 0.11 14.59 -2.12
N ILE A 117 0.26 13.58 -2.97
CA ILE A 117 0.46 13.80 -4.41
C ILE A 117 -0.78 14.46 -5.02
N ILE A 118 -1.98 14.00 -4.68
CA ILE A 118 -3.22 14.65 -5.12
C ILE A 118 -3.26 16.11 -4.66
N ASN A 119 -2.90 16.40 -3.41
CA ASN A 119 -2.81 17.79 -2.90
C ASN A 119 -1.90 18.66 -3.78
N LEU A 120 -0.72 18.15 -4.10
CA LEU A 120 0.28 18.87 -4.89
C LEU A 120 -0.19 19.12 -6.32
N ILE A 121 -0.91 18.17 -6.92
CA ILE A 121 -1.45 18.34 -8.28
C ILE A 121 -2.60 19.34 -8.29
N THR A 122 -3.53 19.25 -7.33
CA THR A 122 -4.68 20.18 -7.25
C THR A 122 -4.24 21.63 -7.02
N LYS A 123 -3.07 21.86 -6.38
CA LYS A 123 -2.47 23.19 -6.26
C LYS A 123 -1.90 23.73 -7.59
N ARG A 124 -1.61 22.88 -8.58
CA ARG A 124 -1.13 23.29 -9.92
C ARG A 124 -2.32 23.56 -10.85
N LYS A 125 -2.08 24.34 -11.92
CA LYS A 125 -3.11 24.55 -12.96
C LYS A 125 -3.56 23.18 -13.53
N PRO A 126 -4.87 22.95 -13.66
CA PRO A 126 -5.38 21.66 -14.10
C PRO A 126 -4.97 21.39 -15.55
N ASN A 127 -4.16 20.35 -15.75
CA ASN A 127 -3.86 19.80 -17.07
C ASN A 127 -4.15 18.29 -17.04
N ILE A 128 -5.13 17.86 -17.84
CA ILE A 128 -5.62 16.49 -17.89
C ILE A 128 -4.50 15.49 -18.20
N LEU A 129 -3.59 15.82 -19.13
CA LEU A 129 -2.48 14.94 -19.50
C LEU A 129 -1.50 14.73 -18.33
N ILE A 130 -1.19 15.81 -17.61
CA ILE A 130 -0.32 15.73 -16.43
C ILE A 130 -0.99 14.89 -15.34
N ASN A 131 -2.30 15.06 -15.15
CA ASN A 131 -3.05 14.31 -14.14
C ASN A 131 -3.06 12.80 -14.43
N ILE A 132 -3.27 12.42 -15.69
CA ILE A 132 -3.22 11.01 -16.14
C ILE A 132 -1.80 10.45 -15.95
N LEU A 133 -0.77 11.17 -16.39
CA LEU A 133 0.63 10.73 -16.27
C LEU A 133 1.02 10.50 -14.81
N VAL A 134 0.66 11.42 -13.91
CA VAL A 134 0.99 11.29 -12.49
C VAL A 134 0.20 10.14 -11.86
N THR A 135 -1.06 9.93 -12.25
CA THR A 135 -1.85 8.79 -11.77
C THR A 135 -1.19 7.45 -12.16
N ILE A 136 -0.71 7.32 -13.39
CA ILE A 136 0.03 6.14 -13.84
C ILE A 136 1.33 5.97 -13.03
N LEU A 137 2.07 7.07 -12.82
CA LEU A 137 3.31 7.04 -12.04
C LEU A 137 3.07 6.60 -10.59
N VAL A 138 1.99 7.07 -9.98
CA VAL A 138 1.56 6.70 -8.62
C VAL A 138 1.23 5.21 -8.54
N LEU A 139 0.45 4.70 -9.49
CA LEU A 139 0.09 3.28 -9.56
C LEU A 139 1.30 2.38 -9.78
N LEU A 140 2.27 2.82 -10.58
CA LEU A 140 3.48 2.05 -10.84
C LEU A 140 4.46 2.05 -9.65
N ASN A 141 4.37 3.06 -8.77
CA ASN A 141 5.35 3.30 -7.70
C ASN A 141 4.71 3.32 -6.30
N LEU A 142 3.88 2.32 -6.00
CA LEU A 142 3.26 2.15 -4.68
C LEU A 142 4.26 2.17 -3.49
N PRO A 143 5.45 1.55 -3.58
CA PRO A 143 6.43 1.62 -2.48
C PRO A 143 6.91 3.05 -2.21
N ILE A 144 7.06 3.87 -3.25
CA ILE A 144 7.46 5.27 -3.12
C ILE A 144 6.34 6.06 -2.42
N MET A 145 5.08 5.77 -2.73
CA MET A 145 3.95 6.41 -2.05
C MET A 145 3.93 6.11 -0.55
N ALA A 146 4.24 4.87 -0.15
CA ALA A 146 4.38 4.53 1.26
C ALA A 146 5.47 5.34 1.97
N LEU A 147 6.62 5.54 1.32
CA LEU A 147 7.71 6.37 1.85
C LEU A 147 7.32 7.85 1.94
N ILE A 148 6.63 8.37 0.92
CA ILE A 148 6.15 9.76 0.91
C ILE A 148 5.18 10.00 2.05
N GLY A 149 4.19 9.12 2.24
CA GLY A 149 3.25 9.27 3.36
C GLY A 149 3.93 9.06 4.72
N PHE A 150 4.86 8.12 4.84
CA PHE A 150 5.67 7.98 6.05
C PHE A 150 6.37 9.30 6.40
N ALA A 151 6.97 9.97 5.42
CA ALA A 151 7.60 11.26 5.61
C ALA A 151 6.58 12.40 5.88
N ASP A 152 5.42 12.41 5.23
CA ASP A 152 4.36 13.42 5.44
C ASP A 152 3.80 13.41 6.85
N ILE A 153 3.66 12.22 7.45
CA ILE A 153 3.19 12.05 8.82
C ILE A 153 4.05 12.83 9.84
N TRP A 154 5.35 12.99 9.57
CA TRP A 154 6.27 13.76 10.41
C TRP A 154 6.47 15.20 9.94
N LEU A 155 6.66 15.41 8.63
CA LEU A 155 7.08 16.70 8.08
C LEU A 155 5.90 17.59 7.65
N ASP A 156 4.70 17.03 7.54
CA ASP A 156 3.48 17.75 7.14
C ASP A 156 3.66 18.54 5.84
N PHE A 157 4.06 17.85 4.76
CA PHE A 157 4.31 18.45 3.43
C PHE A 157 3.10 19.22 2.91
N ARG A 158 1.89 18.88 3.36
CA ARG A 158 0.66 19.58 2.99
C ARG A 158 0.63 21.03 3.50
N LYS A 159 1.28 21.31 4.63
CA LYS A 159 1.48 22.65 5.21
C LYS A 159 2.69 23.39 4.65
N LEU A 160 3.59 22.72 3.95
CA LEU A 160 4.66 23.40 3.22
C LEU A 160 4.03 24.21 2.09
N ASN A 161 3.69 25.44 2.42
CA ASN A 161 3.35 26.46 1.45
C ASN A 161 4.62 26.67 0.66
N ILE A 162 4.69 26.19 -0.58
CA ILE A 162 5.72 26.60 -1.53
C ILE A 162 5.39 28.07 -1.85
N LYS A 163 5.70 28.98 -0.91
CA LYS A 163 6.03 30.37 -1.17
C LYS A 163 7.42 30.39 -1.82
N GLY A 164 7.53 29.68 -2.94
CA GLY A 164 8.56 29.96 -3.91
C GLY A 164 8.03 31.12 -4.72
N ASN A 165 8.56 32.32 -4.48
CA ASN A 165 8.52 33.39 -5.46
C ASN A 165 8.89 32.80 -6.82
N LEU A 166 7.89 32.53 -7.66
CA LEU A 166 8.10 32.54 -9.09
C LEU A 166 8.02 34.02 -9.47
N LEU A 167 9.18 34.68 -9.36
CA LEU A 167 9.50 35.81 -10.21
C LEU A 167 9.43 35.35 -11.68
#